data_AF-C9LQH6-F1
#
_entry.id   AF-C9LQH6-F1
#
_cell.length_a   1.000
_cell.length_b   1.000
_cell.length_c   1.000
_cell.angle_alpha   90.00
_cell.angle_beta   90.00
_cell.angle_gamma   90.00
#
_symmetry.space_group_name_H-M   'P 1'
#
loop_
_entity.id
_entity.type
_entity.pdbx_description
1 polymer ?
#
loop_
_entity_poly.entity_id
_entity_poly.type
_entity_poly.pdbx_seq_one_letter_code
_entity_poly.pdbx_strand_id
1 'polypeptide(L)'
;MKKILISMIMAAASLGMMAQADAASGYVNVEDVLSSTPAFMQAGKTVVSEQQKLQNQFNEQSKNMSDKDKQALGQKLNQQLAQKENEVMAPIQAKFRAAVEKAAKDKGVDMVINARDVIYGGIDLTDAVKANMK
;
A
#
# COMPACT_ATOMS: atom_id res chain seq x y z
N MET A 1 -74.53 8.54 -24.14
CA MET A 1 -74.70 7.10 -24.48
C MET A 1 -73.84 6.77 -25.69
N LYS A 2 -72.93 5.78 -25.54
CA LYS A 2 -72.23 4.96 -26.57
C LYS A 2 -71.26 5.74 -27.48
N LYS A 3 -69.98 5.37 -27.62
CA LYS A 3 -69.45 4.04 -28.02
C LYS A 3 -68.10 3.72 -27.33
N ILE A 4 -67.86 2.43 -27.10
CA ILE A 4 -66.65 1.79 -26.55
C ILE A 4 -65.73 1.33 -27.71
N LEU A 5 -64.40 1.25 -27.50
CA LEU A 5 -63.42 0.19 -27.89
C LEU A 5 -61.97 0.78 -27.88
N ILE A 6 -61.14 0.53 -26.85
CA ILE A 6 -60.06 -0.50 -26.74
C ILE A 6 -59.02 -0.46 -27.88
N SER A 7 -57.75 -0.11 -27.57
CA SER A 7 -56.55 -0.97 -27.83
C SER A 7 -55.21 -0.26 -27.54
N MET A 8 -54.41 -0.91 -26.67
CA MET A 8 -52.94 -1.04 -26.59
C MET A 8 -51.98 0.13 -26.92
N ILE A 9 -50.99 0.39 -26.06
CA ILE A 9 -49.61 -0.14 -26.14
C ILE A 9 -48.77 0.47 -24.99
N MET A 10 -48.00 -0.39 -24.33
CA MET A 10 -46.93 -0.15 -23.36
C MET A 10 -46.23 1.22 -23.43
N ALA A 11 -46.25 1.98 -22.33
CA ALA A 11 -45.15 2.88 -22.01
C ALA A 11 -44.22 2.15 -21.04
N ALA A 12 -43.05 1.79 -21.58
CA ALA A 12 -42.04 0.90 -21.05
C ALA A 12 -41.65 1.15 -19.59
N ALA A 13 -41.50 0.04 -18.87
CA ALA A 13 -40.68 -0.04 -17.68
C ALA A 13 -39.23 0.37 -18.00
N SER A 14 -38.84 1.59 -17.64
CA SER A 14 -37.44 2.04 -17.68
C SER A 14 -36.76 1.90 -16.30
N LEU A 15 -37.14 0.89 -15.53
CA LEU A 15 -36.53 0.56 -14.25
C LEU A 15 -35.60 -0.65 -14.45
N GLY A 16 -34.29 -0.42 -14.33
CA GLY A 16 -33.35 -1.47 -13.95
C GLY A 16 -32.46 -2.03 -15.08
N MET A 17 -31.64 -1.20 -15.70
CA MET A 17 -30.31 -1.65 -16.13
C MET A 17 -29.27 -0.70 -15.56
N MET A 18 -29.10 -0.72 -14.23
CA MET A 18 -27.79 -0.37 -13.69
C MET A 18 -26.87 -1.49 -14.18
N ALA A 19 -26.06 -1.20 -15.19
CA ALA A 19 -24.96 -2.08 -15.55
C ALA A 19 -24.16 -2.31 -14.28
N GLN A 20 -24.19 -3.54 -13.76
CA GLN A 20 -23.34 -3.93 -12.66
C GLN A 20 -21.92 -3.90 -13.23
N ALA A 21 -21.18 -2.81 -12.98
CA ALA A 21 -19.80 -2.72 -13.38
C ALA A 21 -19.05 -3.85 -12.68
N ASP A 22 -18.55 -4.81 -13.46
CA ASP A 22 -17.71 -5.88 -12.95
C ASP A 22 -16.44 -5.24 -12.42
N ALA A 23 -16.13 -5.44 -11.14
CA ALA A 23 -14.99 -4.80 -10.50
C ALA A 23 -13.70 -5.41 -11.06
N ALA A 24 -12.95 -4.64 -11.85
CA ALA A 24 -11.73 -5.14 -12.45
C ALA A 24 -10.65 -5.26 -11.36
N SER A 25 -10.06 -6.45 -11.25
CA SER A 25 -8.99 -6.73 -10.30
C SER A 25 -7.62 -6.59 -10.96
N GLY A 26 -6.68 -5.99 -10.25
CA GLY A 26 -5.29 -5.91 -10.64
C GLY A 26 -4.39 -6.38 -9.52
N TYR A 27 -3.11 -6.53 -9.83
CA TYR A 27 -2.12 -6.94 -8.84
C TYR A 27 -0.81 -6.18 -9.02
N VAL A 28 -0.03 -6.12 -7.94
CA VAL A 28 1.28 -5.49 -7.91
C VAL A 28 2.27 -6.40 -7.20
N ASN A 29 3.42 -6.64 -7.82
CA ASN A 29 4.56 -7.21 -7.13
C ASN A 29 5.25 -6.12 -6.29
N VAL A 30 4.90 -6.05 -5.02
CA VAL A 30 5.40 -5.03 -4.08
C VAL A 30 6.92 -5.09 -3.93
N GLU A 31 7.50 -6.29 -3.88
CA GLU A 31 8.94 -6.48 -3.72
C GLU A 31 9.71 -5.93 -4.92
N ASP A 32 9.25 -6.21 -6.15
CA ASP A 32 9.86 -5.68 -7.38
C ASP A 32 9.75 -4.14 -7.44
N VAL A 33 8.62 -3.58 -7.03
CA VAL A 33 8.45 -2.12 -6.95
C VAL A 33 9.40 -1.48 -5.94
N LEU A 34 9.46 -2.02 -4.71
CA LEU A 34 10.27 -1.42 -3.66
C LEU A 34 11.77 -1.60 -3.91
N SER A 35 12.20 -2.78 -4.37
CA SER A 35 13.61 -3.04 -4.69
C SER A 35 14.12 -2.18 -5.86
N SER A 36 13.25 -1.77 -6.78
CA SER A 36 13.57 -0.82 -7.86
C SER A 36 13.45 0.66 -7.46
N THR A 37 13.04 0.97 -6.22
CA THR A 37 12.87 2.33 -5.71
C THR A 37 14.12 2.80 -4.96
N PRO A 38 14.89 3.79 -5.47
CA PRO A 38 16.13 4.25 -4.81
C PRO A 38 15.92 4.80 -3.39
N ALA A 39 14.80 5.48 -3.15
CA ALA A 39 14.46 6.00 -1.83
C ALA A 39 14.28 4.88 -0.78
N PHE A 40 13.75 3.72 -1.19
CA PHE A 40 13.59 2.54 -0.32
C PHE A 40 14.96 1.94 0.04
N MET A 41 15.83 1.77 -0.95
CA MET A 41 17.21 1.34 -0.72
C MET A 41 17.96 2.27 0.23
N GLN A 42 17.77 3.58 0.09
CA GLN A 42 18.39 4.58 0.95
C GLN A 42 17.83 4.54 2.37
N ALA A 43 16.50 4.43 2.52
CA ALA A 43 15.86 4.29 3.82
C ALA A 43 16.38 3.04 4.56
N GLY A 44 16.53 1.91 3.88
CA GLY A 44 17.12 0.70 4.45
C GLY A 44 18.54 0.92 4.99
N LYS A 45 19.39 1.61 4.23
CA LYS A 45 20.74 1.98 4.70
C LYS A 45 20.71 2.88 5.93
N THR A 46 19.81 3.86 5.94
CA THR A 46 19.63 4.77 7.09
C THR A 46 19.21 4.03 8.35
N VAL A 47 18.27 3.08 8.24
CA VAL A 47 17.83 2.25 9.37
C VAL A 47 18.96 1.38 9.90
N VAL A 48 19.71 0.70 9.01
CA VAL A 48 20.87 -0.12 9.41
C VAL A 48 21.92 0.72 10.12
N SER A 49 22.21 1.92 9.62
CA SER A 49 23.15 2.84 10.25
C SER A 49 22.67 3.30 11.64
N GLU A 50 21.38 3.62 11.79
CA GLU A 50 20.82 4.01 13.09
C GLU A 50 20.85 2.82 14.06
N GLN A 51 20.53 1.60 13.61
CA GLN A 51 20.60 0.40 14.44
C GLN A 51 22.02 0.18 14.99
N GLN A 52 23.05 0.29 14.14
CA GLN A 52 24.45 0.17 14.57
C GLN A 52 24.84 1.23 15.60
N LYS A 53 24.42 2.49 15.36
CA LYS A 53 24.63 3.60 16.29
C LYS A 53 23.96 3.36 17.64
N LEU A 54 22.70 2.94 17.65
CA LEU A 54 21.96 2.66 18.88
C LEU A 54 22.51 1.44 19.62
N GLN A 55 23.01 0.42 18.91
CA GLN A 55 23.70 -0.70 19.52
C GLN A 55 24.99 -0.26 20.22
N ASN A 56 25.79 0.59 19.59
CA ASN A 56 27.00 1.16 20.21
C ASN A 56 26.63 1.99 21.44
N GLN A 57 25.59 2.82 21.34
CA GLN A 57 25.07 3.61 22.45
C GLN A 57 24.65 2.72 23.63
N PHE A 58 23.94 1.61 23.35
CA PHE A 58 23.60 0.64 24.39
C PHE A 58 24.85 0.08 25.06
N ASN A 59 25.82 -0.39 24.25
CA ASN A 59 27.06 -1.00 24.76
C ASN A 59 27.89 -0.04 25.60
N GLU A 60 27.88 1.26 25.28
CA GLU A 60 28.61 2.28 26.03
C GLU A 60 27.90 2.67 27.32
N GLN A 61 26.60 2.95 27.25
CA GLN A 61 25.83 3.44 28.40
C GLN A 61 25.55 2.32 29.41
N SER A 62 25.37 1.08 28.96
CA SER A 62 25.00 -0.06 29.82
C SER A 62 26.14 -0.57 30.73
N LYS A 63 27.41 -0.22 30.48
CA LYS A 63 28.58 -0.82 31.16
C LYS A 63 28.48 -0.83 32.68
N ASN A 64 27.93 0.25 33.24
CA ASN A 64 27.84 0.45 34.70
C ASN A 64 26.37 0.55 35.18
N MET A 65 25.40 0.12 34.35
CA MET A 65 23.98 0.18 34.69
C MET A 65 23.53 -1.10 35.39
N SER A 66 22.53 -0.97 36.26
CA SER A 66 21.80 -2.13 36.80
C SER A 66 21.03 -2.84 35.69
N ASP A 67 20.64 -4.10 35.89
CA ASP A 67 19.89 -4.86 34.88
C ASP A 67 18.54 -4.21 34.55
N LYS A 68 17.88 -3.60 35.55
CA LYS A 68 16.65 -2.84 35.36
C LYS A 68 16.87 -1.63 34.46
N ASP A 69 17.94 -0.88 34.70
CA ASP A 69 18.23 0.32 33.91
C ASP A 69 18.69 -0.06 32.49
N LYS A 70 19.43 -1.16 32.33
CA LYS A 70 19.77 -1.72 31.01
C LYS A 70 18.52 -2.08 30.21
N GLN A 71 17.54 -2.74 30.84
CA GLN A 71 16.28 -3.07 30.19
C GLN A 71 15.54 -1.80 29.75
N ALA A 72 15.45 -0.78 30.62
CA ALA A 72 14.82 0.49 30.29
C ALA A 72 15.54 1.22 29.14
N LEU A 73 16.89 1.22 29.13
CA LEU A 73 17.69 1.74 28.04
C LEU A 73 17.39 1.00 26.73
N GLY A 74 17.39 -0.33 26.75
CA GLY A 74 17.09 -1.15 25.57
C GLY A 74 15.71 -0.85 24.98
N GLN A 75 14.69 -0.73 25.83
CA GLN A 75 13.34 -0.34 25.40
C GLN A 75 13.31 1.05 24.75
N LYS A 76 13.99 2.03 25.36
CA LYS A 76 14.09 3.39 24.81
C LYS A 76 14.77 3.41 23.45
N LEU A 77 15.89 2.70 23.29
CA LEU A 77 16.61 2.67 22.02
C LEU A 77 15.82 1.92 20.94
N ASN A 78 15.11 0.85 21.29
CA ASN A 78 14.20 0.17 20.37
C ASN A 78 13.05 1.08 19.89
N GLN A 79 12.49 1.91 20.79
CA GLN A 79 11.50 2.91 20.41
C GLN A 79 12.09 3.96 19.46
N GLN A 80 13.33 4.41 19.70
CA GLN A 80 14.02 5.34 18.79
C GLN A 80 14.26 4.73 17.41
N LEU A 81 14.65 3.44 17.34
CA LEU A 81 14.80 2.74 16.07
C LEU A 81 13.46 2.66 15.32
N ALA A 82 12.39 2.25 16.00
CA ALA A 82 11.05 2.17 15.40
C ALA A 82 10.54 3.54 14.91
N GLN A 83 10.85 4.62 15.64
CA GLN A 83 10.54 5.99 15.20
C GLN A 83 11.31 6.34 13.93
N LYS A 84 12.61 6.04 13.87
CA LYS A 84 13.42 6.29 12.68
C LYS A 84 12.94 5.47 11.48
N GLU A 85 12.61 4.19 11.68
CA GLU A 85 12.02 3.33 10.66
C GLU A 85 10.74 3.95 10.09
N ASN A 86 9.80 4.36 10.95
CA ASN A 86 8.56 5.00 10.51
C ASN A 86 8.81 6.33 9.78
N GLU A 87 9.71 7.16 10.31
CA GLU A 87 10.09 8.45 9.71
C GLU A 87 10.57 8.29 8.26
N VAL A 88 11.43 7.30 7.99
CA VAL A 88 11.97 7.09 6.65
C VAL A 88 11.02 6.31 5.74
N MET A 89 10.18 5.43 6.31
CA MET A 89 9.28 4.57 5.54
C MET A 89 7.93 5.20 5.21
N ALA A 90 7.38 6.05 6.08
CA ALA A 90 6.09 6.72 5.86
C ALA A 90 5.98 7.45 4.51
N PRO A 91 6.96 8.28 4.07
CA PRO A 91 6.89 8.93 2.77
C PRO A 91 6.95 7.94 1.61
N ILE A 92 7.68 6.84 1.74
CA ILE A 92 7.75 5.78 0.73
C ILE A 92 6.41 5.07 0.60
N GLN A 93 5.78 4.74 1.73
CA GLN A 93 4.44 4.12 1.75
C GLN A 93 3.38 5.05 1.14
N ALA A 94 3.45 6.35 1.42
CA ALA A 94 2.56 7.33 0.81
C ALA A 94 2.75 7.43 -0.71
N LYS A 95 4.01 7.48 -1.18
CA LYS A 95 4.34 7.49 -2.61
C LYS A 95 3.88 6.20 -3.29
N PHE A 96 4.10 5.05 -2.66
CA PHE A 96 3.66 3.75 -3.17
C PHE A 96 2.16 3.68 -3.32
N ARG A 97 1.39 4.10 -2.31
CA ARG A 97 -0.07 4.14 -2.40
C ARG A 97 -0.54 5.03 -3.55
N ALA A 98 0.02 6.23 -3.68
CA ALA A 98 -0.33 7.15 -4.77
C ALA A 98 0.03 6.57 -6.15
N ALA A 99 1.17 5.88 -6.27
CA ALA A 99 1.60 5.22 -7.49
C ALA A 99 0.67 4.07 -7.90
N VAL A 100 0.21 3.27 -6.92
CA VAL A 100 -0.78 2.21 -7.10
C VAL A 100 -2.13 2.79 -7.52
N GLU A 101 -2.63 3.79 -6.80
CA GLU A 101 -3.90 4.45 -7.13
C GLU A 101 -3.89 5.04 -8.54
N LYS A 102 -2.78 5.68 -8.94
CA LYS A 102 -2.63 6.21 -10.28
C LYS A 102 -2.64 5.10 -11.34
N ALA A 103 -1.84 4.05 -11.15
CA ALA A 103 -1.80 2.92 -12.09
C ALA A 103 -3.16 2.22 -12.21
N ALA A 104 -3.88 2.06 -11.10
CA ALA A 104 -5.21 1.47 -11.07
C ALA A 104 -6.23 2.31 -11.86
N LYS A 105 -6.28 3.62 -11.61
CA LYS A 105 -7.15 4.56 -12.35
C LYS A 105 -6.86 4.56 -13.85
N ASP A 106 -5.58 4.60 -14.23
CA ASP A 106 -5.16 4.61 -15.64
C ASP A 106 -5.52 3.29 -16.36
N LYS A 107 -5.67 2.18 -15.62
CA LYS A 107 -5.96 0.84 -16.16
C LYS A 107 -7.39 0.38 -15.91
N GLY A 108 -8.23 1.20 -15.27
CA GLY A 108 -9.61 0.86 -14.94
C GLY A 108 -9.70 -0.32 -13.97
N VAL A 109 -8.80 -0.39 -12.98
CA VAL A 109 -8.80 -1.40 -11.91
C VAL A 109 -9.40 -0.82 -10.64
N ASP A 110 -10.33 -1.54 -10.02
CA ASP A 110 -11.04 -1.12 -8.81
C ASP A 110 -10.39 -1.68 -7.53
N MET A 111 -9.69 -2.82 -7.64
CA MET A 111 -9.01 -3.48 -6.53
C MET A 111 -7.62 -3.93 -6.92
N VAL A 112 -6.63 -3.63 -6.07
CA VAL A 112 -5.25 -4.07 -6.27
C VAL A 112 -4.84 -4.98 -5.12
N ILE A 113 -4.38 -6.18 -5.45
CA ILE A 113 -3.91 -7.19 -4.50
C ILE A 113 -2.40 -7.37 -4.66
N ASN A 114 -1.72 -7.85 -3.61
CA ASN A 114 -0.33 -8.26 -3.74
C ASN A 114 -0.22 -9.47 -4.68
N ALA A 115 0.73 -9.44 -5.62
CA ALA A 115 0.96 -10.53 -6.57
C ALA A 115 1.17 -11.91 -5.90
N ARG A 116 1.68 -11.94 -4.66
CA ARG A 116 1.90 -13.18 -3.91
C ARG A 116 0.60 -13.94 -3.58
N ASP A 117 -0.53 -13.25 -3.58
CA ASP A 117 -1.84 -13.80 -3.25
C ASP A 117 -2.67 -14.12 -4.51
N VAL A 118 -2.11 -13.92 -5.70
CA VAL A 118 -2.80 -14.10 -6.99
C VAL A 118 -2.35 -15.41 -7.66
N ILE A 119 -3.32 -16.27 -7.95
CA ILE A 119 -3.08 -17.56 -8.61
C ILE A 119 -3.27 -17.45 -10.13
N TYR A 120 -4.32 -16.75 -10.59
CA TYR A 120 -4.64 -16.58 -12.01
C TYR A 120 -5.52 -15.35 -12.24
N GLY A 121 -5.32 -14.69 -13.38
CA GLY A 121 -6.11 -13.53 -13.82
C GLY A 121 -5.58 -12.19 -13.27
N GLY A 122 -6.42 -11.16 -13.39
CA GLY A 122 -6.10 -9.81 -12.98
C GLY A 122 -5.14 -9.07 -13.93
N ILE A 123 -5.11 -7.75 -13.80
CA ILE A 123 -4.22 -6.86 -14.57
C ILE A 123 -2.93 -6.62 -13.77
N ASP A 124 -1.78 -6.95 -14.34
CA ASP A 124 -0.49 -6.61 -13.75
C ASP A 124 -0.25 -5.10 -13.82
N LEU A 125 -0.09 -4.46 -12.66
CA LEU A 125 0.20 -3.03 -12.55
C LEU A 125 1.67 -2.76 -12.18
N THR A 126 2.50 -3.79 -11.98
CA THR A 126 3.85 -3.68 -11.40
C THR A 126 4.72 -2.65 -12.12
N ASP A 127 4.82 -2.72 -13.45
CA ASP A 127 5.63 -1.79 -14.24
C ASP A 127 5.08 -0.36 -14.21
N ALA A 128 3.76 -0.20 -14.23
CA ALA A 128 3.11 1.11 -14.15
C ALA A 128 3.36 1.76 -12.77
N VAL A 129 3.31 0.98 -11.70
CA VAL A 129 3.63 1.44 -10.35
C VAL A 129 5.12 1.79 -10.24
N LYS A 130 6.03 0.97 -10.77
CA LYS A 130 7.47 1.31 -10.84
C LYS A 130 7.71 2.64 -11.54
N ALA A 131 7.02 2.90 -12.65
CA ALA A 131 7.14 4.17 -13.36
C ALA A 131 6.68 5.36 -12.50
N ASN A 132 5.61 5.20 -11.72
CA ASN A 132 5.09 6.23 -10.81
C ASN A 132 5.91 6.37 -9.50
N MET A 133 6.82 5.45 -9.22
CA MET A 133 7.69 5.44 -8.04
C MET A 133 9.06 6.09 -8.26
N LYS A 134 9.47 6.32 -9.51
CA LYS A 134 10.68 7.10 -9.86
C LYS A 134 10.55 8.53 -9.33
#